data_AF-A0A5K1F5F0-F1
#
_entry.id   AF-A0A5K1F5F0-F1
#
_cell.length_a   1.000
_cell.length_b   1.000
_cell.length_c   1.000
_cell.angle_alpha   90.00
_cell.angle_beta   90.00
_cell.angle_gamma   90.00
#
_symmetry.space_group_name_H-M   'P 1'
#
loop_
_entity.id
_entity.type
_entity.pdbx_description
1 polymer ?
#
loop_
_entity_poly.entity_id
_entity_poly.type
_entity_poly.pdbx_seq_one_letter_code
_entity_poly.pdbx_strand_id
1 'polypeptide(L)'
;NLSDVRLVALDMGALVAGAKYRGEFEERLKAVLKEVEEANGKVILFIDEIHLVLGAGMSENTCSLFPNFLHVISVHVYKSYVLLSIVGRTEGSMDAANLFKPMLARGQLRCIGATTLEEYRKYVEKDAAFERRFQQVYVAEPSVADTISILRGLKERYEGHHGVRIQDRALVVAAQLSSRYIT
;
A
#
# COMPACT_ATOMS: atom_id res chain seq x y z
N ASN A 1 6.09 -20.55 -14.68
CA ASN A 1 5.11 -20.02 -15.65
C ASN A 1 4.03 -19.28 -14.85
N LEU A 2 3.89 -17.96 -15.01
CA LEU A 2 3.01 -17.10 -14.19
C LEU A 2 1.69 -16.72 -14.92
N SER A 3 1.44 -17.29 -16.08
CA SER A 3 0.32 -16.93 -16.97
C SER A 3 -1.07 -17.27 -16.42
N ASP A 4 -1.17 -18.16 -15.43
CA ASP A 4 -2.44 -18.60 -14.78
C ASP A 4 -2.49 -18.19 -13.30
N VAL A 5 -1.92 -17.02 -12.97
CA VAL A 5 -1.85 -16.50 -11.61
C VAL A 5 -2.76 -15.29 -11.45
N ARG A 6 -3.64 -15.33 -10.44
CA ARG A 6 -4.55 -14.22 -10.10
C ARG A 6 -3.87 -13.27 -9.12
N LEU A 7 -3.85 -11.98 -9.43
CA LEU A 7 -3.45 -10.93 -8.50
C LEU A 7 -4.70 -10.45 -7.74
N VAL A 8 -4.66 -10.51 -6.42
CA VAL A 8 -5.77 -10.07 -5.55
C VAL A 8 -5.25 -9.01 -4.61
N ALA A 9 -5.86 -7.82 -4.62
CA ALA A 9 -5.53 -6.75 -3.67
C ALA A 9 -6.32 -6.93 -2.37
N LEU A 10 -5.63 -6.86 -1.24
CA LEU A 10 -6.24 -6.89 0.08
C LEU A 10 -6.66 -5.48 0.46
N ASP A 11 -7.98 -5.24 0.54
CA ASP A 11 -8.53 -3.98 1.03
C ASP A 11 -8.79 -4.08 2.54
N MET A 12 -7.94 -3.42 3.32
CA MET A 12 -8.09 -3.34 4.78
C MET A 12 -9.36 -2.58 5.18
N GLY A 13 -9.77 -1.58 4.41
CA GLY A 13 -11.00 -0.82 4.62
C GLY A 13 -12.23 -1.72 4.52
N ALA A 14 -12.28 -2.60 3.51
CA ALA A 14 -13.37 -3.57 3.34
C ALA A 14 -13.42 -4.61 4.48
N LEU A 15 -12.27 -5.03 5.00
CA LEU A 15 -12.20 -5.98 6.13
C LEU A 15 -12.68 -5.36 7.45
N VAL A 16 -12.36 -4.09 7.68
CA VAL A 16 -12.80 -3.32 8.86
C VAL A 16 -14.26 -2.86 8.72
N ALA A 17 -14.71 -2.58 7.49
CA ALA A 17 -16.08 -2.19 7.21
C ALA A 17 -17.07 -3.28 7.66
N GLY A 18 -17.86 -2.97 8.70
CA GLY A 18 -18.83 -3.90 9.26
C GLY A 18 -18.25 -4.94 10.22
N ALA A 19 -16.99 -4.82 10.66
CA ALA A 19 -16.50 -5.50 11.84
C ALA A 19 -16.73 -4.58 13.06
N LYS A 20 -17.73 -4.90 13.91
CA LYS A 20 -17.95 -4.13 15.16
C LYS A 20 -16.97 -4.56 16.26
N TYR A 21 -16.41 -5.76 16.13
CA TYR A 21 -15.57 -6.40 17.14
C TYR A 21 -14.26 -6.90 16.50
N ARG A 22 -13.15 -6.84 17.25
CA ARG A 22 -11.81 -7.26 16.80
C ARG A 22 -11.78 -8.70 16.26
N GLY A 23 -12.56 -9.61 16.86
CA GLY A 23 -12.62 -11.02 16.45
C GLY A 23 -13.19 -11.22 15.04
N GLU A 24 -14.19 -10.43 14.65
CA GLU A 24 -14.82 -10.53 13.32
C GLU A 24 -13.84 -10.18 12.20
N PHE A 25 -12.96 -9.20 12.44
CA PHE A 25 -11.90 -8.84 11.50
C PHE A 25 -10.90 -9.98 11.31
N GLU A 26 -10.41 -10.58 12.41
CA GLU A 26 -9.47 -11.69 12.33
C GLU A 26 -10.06 -12.91 11.63
N GLU A 27 -11.34 -13.22 11.87
CA GLU A 27 -12.03 -14.31 11.19
C GLU A 27 -12.15 -14.09 9.69
N ARG A 28 -12.49 -12.85 9.27
CA ARG A 28 -12.52 -12.49 7.85
C ARG A 28 -11.13 -12.59 7.21
N LEU A 29 -10.10 -12.11 7.89
CA LEU A 29 -8.72 -12.20 7.40
C LEU A 29 -8.25 -13.66 7.30
N LYS A 30 -8.57 -14.50 8.30
CA LYS A 30 -8.30 -15.94 8.25
C LYS A 30 -9.02 -16.63 7.09
N ALA A 31 -10.28 -16.26 6.80
CA ALA A 31 -11.02 -16.80 5.67
C ALA A 31 -10.33 -16.48 4.33
N VAL A 32 -9.88 -15.23 4.15
CA VAL A 32 -9.13 -14.82 2.95
C VAL A 32 -7.80 -15.58 2.84
N LEU A 33 -7.05 -15.69 3.94
CA LEU A 33 -5.78 -16.42 3.96
C LEU A 33 -5.96 -17.90 3.62
N LYS A 34 -7.04 -18.53 4.11
CA LYS A 34 -7.36 -19.93 3.79
C LYS A 34 -7.66 -20.12 2.31
N GLU A 35 -8.40 -19.20 1.68
CA GLU A 35 -8.66 -19.26 0.23
C GLU A 35 -7.36 -19.16 -0.58
N VAL A 36 -6.42 -18.31 -0.14
CA VAL A 36 -5.10 -18.18 -0.78
C VAL A 36 -4.26 -19.46 -0.62
N GLU A 37 -4.35 -20.13 0.54
CA GLU A 37 -3.69 -21.41 0.78
C GLU A 37 -4.26 -22.52 -0.11
N GLU A 38 -5.59 -22.62 -0.21
CA GLU A 38 -6.30 -23.58 -1.06
C GLU A 38 -6.01 -23.37 -2.56
N ALA A 39 -5.69 -22.14 -2.96
CA ALA A 39 -5.31 -21.81 -4.32
C ALA A 39 -3.91 -22.35 -4.75
N ASN A 40 -3.17 -23.04 -3.86
CA ASN A 40 -1.90 -23.71 -4.17
C ASN A 40 -0.89 -22.83 -4.91
N GLY A 41 -0.79 -21.55 -4.52
CA GLY A 41 0.15 -20.60 -5.11
C GLY A 41 -0.25 -20.07 -6.49
N LYS A 42 -1.50 -20.27 -6.94
CA LYS A 42 -2.06 -19.58 -8.11
C LYS A 42 -2.59 -18.17 -7.81
N VAL A 43 -2.50 -17.73 -6.55
CA VAL A 43 -2.90 -16.38 -6.14
C VAL A 43 -1.68 -15.63 -5.60
N ILE A 44 -1.52 -14.39 -6.05
CA ILE A 44 -0.58 -13.42 -5.48
C ILE A 44 -1.42 -12.38 -4.75
N LEU A 45 -1.14 -12.20 -3.46
CA LEU A 45 -1.80 -11.21 -2.63
C LEU A 45 -1.03 -9.89 -2.68
N PHE A 46 -1.67 -8.82 -3.16
CA PHE A 46 -1.13 -7.46 -3.08
C PHE A 46 -1.63 -6.79 -1.80
N ILE A 47 -0.70 -6.27 -1.01
CA ILE A 47 -1.00 -5.54 0.23
C ILE A 47 -0.36 -4.17 0.11
N ASP A 48 -1.20 -3.15 -0.01
CA ASP A 48 -0.72 -1.77 0.11
C ASP A 48 -0.44 -1.46 1.57
N GLU A 49 0.56 -0.62 1.83
CA GLU A 49 1.00 -0.27 3.19
C GLU A 49 1.18 -1.49 4.10
N ILE A 50 1.93 -2.51 3.64
CA ILE A 50 2.10 -3.79 4.38
C ILE A 50 2.58 -3.59 5.82
N HIS A 51 3.28 -2.49 6.10
CA HIS A 51 3.70 -2.12 7.44
C HIS A 51 2.53 -1.88 8.40
N LEU A 52 1.31 -1.55 7.96
CA LEU A 52 0.14 -1.41 8.83
C LEU A 52 -0.26 -2.75 9.44
N VAL A 53 -0.12 -3.83 8.67
CA VAL A 53 -0.43 -5.20 9.09
C VAL A 53 0.70 -5.79 9.95
N LEU A 54 1.94 -5.35 9.73
CA LEU A 54 3.14 -5.85 10.42
C LEU A 54 3.53 -5.04 11.67
N GLY A 55 3.29 -3.73 11.65
CA GLY A 55 3.78 -2.76 12.65
C GLY A 55 3.04 -2.77 13.98
N ALA A 56 1.96 -3.55 14.09
CA ALA A 56 1.22 -3.75 15.33
C ALA A 56 1.99 -4.54 16.40
N GLY A 57 3.00 -5.33 16.03
CA GLY A 57 3.72 -6.21 16.95
C GLY A 57 4.76 -5.53 17.86
N MET A 58 5.03 -4.23 17.70
CA MET A 58 5.90 -3.49 18.63
C MET A 58 5.07 -2.87 19.76
N SER A 59 5.05 -3.55 20.90
CA SER A 59 4.54 -3.05 22.18
C SER A 59 5.05 -1.64 22.48
N GLU A 60 4.11 -0.71 22.59
CA GLU A 60 3.99 0.59 23.28
C GLU A 60 5.07 1.17 24.22
N ASN A 61 6.27 0.61 24.39
CA ASN A 61 7.21 1.09 25.42
C ASN A 61 8.33 2.03 24.95
N THR A 62 8.16 2.73 23.82
CA THR A 62 8.93 3.96 23.50
C THR A 62 8.13 4.87 22.56
N CYS A 63 6.96 5.36 23.01
CA CYS A 63 6.38 6.56 22.42
C CYS A 63 6.64 7.75 23.35
N SER A 64 7.91 8.14 23.48
CA SER A 64 8.25 9.48 23.91
C SER A 64 8.59 10.31 22.67
N LEU A 65 7.72 11.29 22.43
CA LEU A 65 7.99 12.55 21.75
C LEU A 65 8.16 12.50 20.23
N PHE A 66 7.07 12.77 19.51
CA PHE A 66 7.04 13.96 18.64
C PHE A 66 5.64 14.59 18.68
N PRO A 67 5.41 15.64 19.50
CA PRO A 67 4.37 16.60 19.20
C PRO A 67 4.89 17.52 18.09
N ASN A 68 4.03 17.87 17.14
CA ASN A 68 4.31 18.73 15.97
C ASN A 68 4.86 17.98 14.74
N PHE A 69 3.97 17.46 13.90
CA PHE A 69 4.04 17.71 12.45
C PHE A 69 2.64 17.55 11.86
N LEU A 70 1.92 18.67 11.91
CA LEU A 70 0.88 19.02 10.94
C LEU A 70 1.63 19.42 9.66
N HIS A 71 1.12 19.04 8.47
CA HIS A 71 1.71 19.16 7.11
C HIS A 71 2.63 18.01 6.68
N VAL A 72 2.13 17.10 5.82
CA VAL A 72 2.26 17.20 4.35
C VAL A 72 1.05 16.51 3.72
N ILE A 73 0.19 17.32 3.10
CA ILE A 73 -0.81 16.83 2.15
C ILE A 73 -0.04 16.60 0.85
N SER A 74 0.29 15.36 0.52
CA SER A 74 0.72 15.03 -0.84
C SER A 74 -0.53 15.02 -1.73
N VAL A 75 -0.87 16.20 -2.25
CA VAL A 75 -1.86 16.36 -3.31
C VAL A 75 -1.20 15.92 -4.61
N HIS A 76 -1.45 14.67 -5.03
CA HIS A 76 -1.38 14.30 -6.44
C HIS A 76 -2.79 14.02 -6.96
N VAL A 77 -3.36 15.10 -7.52
CA VAL A 77 -4.50 15.23 -8.43
C VAL A 77 -5.27 13.95 -8.80
N TYR A 78 -6.36 13.71 -8.09
CA TYR A 78 -7.63 13.23 -8.68
C TYR A 78 -8.79 14.05 -8.06
N LYS A 79 -9.25 15.09 -8.76
CA LYS A 79 -10.66 15.52 -8.64
C LYS A 79 -11.48 14.35 -9.20
N SER A 80 -12.53 13.80 -8.60
CA SER A 80 -13.53 14.45 -7.76
C SER A 80 -14.33 13.41 -6.95
N TYR A 81 -13.83 13.00 -5.78
CA TYR A 81 -14.67 12.51 -4.67
C TYR A 81 -14.02 12.93 -3.36
N VAL A 82 -14.72 13.77 -2.60
CA VAL A 82 -14.42 14.02 -1.19
C VAL A 82 -14.76 12.72 -0.45
N LEU A 83 -13.77 11.84 -0.31
CA LEU A 83 -13.78 10.86 0.76
C LEU A 83 -12.96 11.48 1.89
N LEU A 84 -13.66 12.21 2.75
CA LEU A 84 -13.19 12.48 4.11
C LEU A 84 -13.15 11.13 4.82
N SER A 85 -12.12 10.34 4.56
CA SER A 85 -11.78 9.22 5.41
C SER A 85 -11.18 9.81 6.66
N ILE A 86 -12.03 10.17 7.61
CA ILE A 86 -11.68 10.01 9.01
C ILE A 86 -11.53 8.50 9.18
N VAL A 87 -10.38 7.95 8.77
CA VAL A 87 -9.90 6.73 9.41
C VAL A 87 -9.58 7.22 10.80
N GLY A 88 -10.58 7.06 11.67
CA GLY A 88 -10.37 7.14 13.10
C GLY A 88 -9.10 6.35 13.34
N ARG A 89 -8.12 7.04 13.90
CA ARG A 89 -6.91 6.45 14.45
C ARG A 89 -7.40 5.52 15.57
N THR A 90 -7.90 4.36 15.19
CA THR A 90 -8.38 3.32 16.11
C THR A 90 -7.11 2.72 16.67
N GLU A 91 -6.69 3.33 17.78
CA GLU A 91 -5.74 2.77 18.74
C GLU A 91 -6.10 1.30 19.00
N GLY A 92 -5.29 0.42 18.45
CA GLY A 92 -5.54 -1.00 18.49
C GLY A 92 -4.66 -1.68 17.49
N SER A 93 -3.38 -1.76 17.81
CA SER A 93 -2.40 -2.66 17.18
C SER A 93 -3.11 -3.96 16.76
N MET A 94 -3.31 -4.10 15.45
CA MET A 94 -3.93 -5.27 14.83
C MET A 94 -2.84 -6.32 14.66
N ASP A 95 -2.75 -7.31 15.54
CA ASP A 95 -1.71 -8.34 15.50
C ASP A 95 -1.95 -9.40 14.39
N ALA A 96 -2.22 -8.91 13.18
CA ALA A 96 -2.38 -9.72 11.98
C ALA A 96 -1.03 -10.37 11.58
N ALA A 97 0.09 -9.80 12.00
CA ALA A 97 1.44 -10.34 11.76
C ALA A 97 1.57 -11.82 12.17
N ASN A 98 0.94 -12.22 13.28
CA ASN A 98 0.95 -13.61 13.74
C ASN A 98 0.20 -14.58 12.82
N LEU A 99 -0.72 -14.09 11.99
CA LEU A 99 -1.41 -14.90 10.97
C LEU A 99 -0.53 -15.09 9.72
N PHE A 100 0.26 -14.08 9.35
CA PHE A 100 1.14 -14.13 8.18
C PHE A 100 2.41 -14.94 8.41
N LYS A 101 3.03 -14.82 9.60
CA LYS A 101 4.27 -15.53 9.97
C LYS A 101 4.29 -17.03 9.62
N PRO A 102 3.30 -17.85 10.03
CA PRO A 102 3.32 -19.28 9.74
C PRO A 102 3.20 -19.60 8.25
N MET A 103 2.40 -18.84 7.49
CA MET A 103 2.20 -19.08 6.06
C MET A 103 3.41 -18.65 5.22
N LEU A 104 4.07 -17.56 5.63
CA LEU A 104 5.30 -17.08 5.03
C LEU A 104 6.46 -18.04 5.29
N ALA A 105 6.57 -18.57 6.50
CA ALA A 105 7.56 -19.57 6.87
C ALA A 105 7.40 -20.87 6.06
N ARG A 106 6.15 -21.32 5.86
CA ARG A 106 5.84 -22.48 5.01
C ARG A 106 5.99 -22.22 3.52
N GLY A 107 6.10 -20.95 3.09
CA GLY A 107 6.22 -20.57 1.69
C GLY A 107 4.97 -20.80 0.86
N GLN A 108 3.81 -20.92 1.50
CA GLN A 108 2.53 -21.12 0.83
C GLN A 108 1.91 -19.79 0.38
N LEU A 109 2.26 -18.69 1.05
CA LEU A 109 1.77 -17.35 0.70
C LEU A 109 2.75 -16.66 -0.24
N ARG A 110 2.26 -16.25 -1.41
CA ARG A 110 2.94 -15.30 -2.30
C ARG A 110 2.27 -13.95 -2.14
N CYS A 111 3.01 -12.96 -1.69
CA CYS A 111 2.50 -11.60 -1.58
C CYS A 111 3.48 -10.58 -2.16
N ILE A 112 2.92 -9.44 -2.56
CA ILE A 112 3.64 -8.23 -2.93
C ILE A 112 3.19 -7.18 -1.94
N GLY A 113 4.13 -6.69 -1.14
CA GLY A 113 3.89 -5.59 -0.20
C GLY A 113 4.43 -4.28 -0.75
N ALA A 114 3.64 -3.22 -0.69
CA ALA A 114 4.13 -1.85 -0.91
C ALA A 114 4.31 -1.16 0.44
N THR A 115 5.44 -0.46 0.62
CA THR A 115 5.74 0.32 1.82
C THR A 115 6.88 1.30 1.54
N THR A 116 6.99 2.35 2.35
CA THR A 116 8.16 3.23 2.28
C THR A 116 9.42 2.54 2.84
N LEU A 117 10.60 3.04 2.45
CA LEU A 117 11.88 2.51 2.91
C LEU A 117 12.06 2.64 4.43
N GLU A 118 11.55 3.72 5.02
CA GLU A 118 11.65 3.99 6.46
C GLU A 118 10.83 2.98 7.28
N GLU A 119 9.61 2.72 6.85
CA GLU A 119 8.72 1.73 7.49
C GLU A 119 9.26 0.31 7.32
N TYR A 120 9.81 -0.02 6.15
CA TYR A 120 10.46 -1.31 5.92
C TYR A 120 11.58 -1.56 6.93
N ARG A 121 12.50 -0.59 7.08
CA ARG A 121 13.61 -0.65 8.06
C ARG A 121 13.10 -0.78 9.49
N LYS A 122 12.00 -0.09 9.82
CA LYS A 122 11.47 -0.04 11.18
C LYS A 122 10.74 -1.32 11.58
N TYR A 123 9.97 -1.91 10.68
CA TYR A 123 9.01 -2.99 11.02
C TYR A 123 9.32 -4.33 10.37
N VAL A 124 9.94 -4.36 9.18
CA VAL A 124 10.17 -5.59 8.42
C VAL A 124 11.61 -6.10 8.62
N GLU A 125 12.60 -5.20 8.55
CA GLU A 125 14.02 -5.54 8.68
C GLU A 125 14.40 -5.98 10.10
N LYS A 126 13.65 -5.54 11.12
CA LYS A 126 13.89 -5.95 12.52
C LYS A 126 13.45 -7.37 12.84
N ASP A 127 12.59 -7.99 12.02
CA ASP A 127 12.07 -9.33 12.26
C ASP A 127 12.73 -10.34 11.30
N ALA A 128 13.52 -11.25 11.88
CA ALA A 128 14.30 -12.24 11.15
C ALA A 128 13.45 -13.20 10.29
N ALA A 129 12.15 -13.37 10.60
CA ALA A 129 11.26 -14.18 9.78
C ALA A 129 10.86 -13.47 8.49
N PHE A 130 10.69 -12.15 8.53
CA PHE A 130 10.33 -11.35 7.38
C PHE A 130 11.56 -11.02 6.52
N GLU A 131 12.66 -10.60 7.13
CA GLU A 131 13.91 -10.27 6.43
C GLU A 131 14.38 -11.41 5.51
N ARG A 132 14.25 -12.66 5.95
CA ARG A 132 14.69 -13.84 5.17
C ARG A 132 13.75 -14.24 4.04
N ARG A 133 12.52 -13.72 4.02
CA ARG A 133 11.45 -14.17 3.10
C ARG A 133 11.02 -13.08 2.13
N PHE A 134 11.23 -11.81 2.48
CA PHE A 134 10.97 -10.69 1.61
C PHE A 134 12.21 -10.35 0.79
N GLN A 135 12.03 -10.26 -0.53
CA GLN A 135 13.02 -9.68 -1.41
C GLN A 135 12.68 -8.21 -1.61
N GLN A 136 13.58 -7.31 -1.20
CA GLN A 136 13.40 -5.89 -1.43
C GLN A 136 13.58 -5.55 -2.91
N VAL A 137 12.59 -4.87 -3.48
CA VAL A 137 12.67 -4.28 -4.82
C VAL A 137 12.56 -2.76 -4.64
N TYR A 138 13.67 -2.07 -4.91
CA TYR A 138 13.69 -0.61 -4.81
C TYR A 138 13.05 0.01 -6.06
N VAL A 139 12.05 0.86 -5.84
CA VAL A 139 11.38 1.63 -6.89
C VAL A 139 11.65 3.10 -6.61
N ALA A 140 12.48 3.72 -7.45
CA ALA A 140 12.79 5.13 -7.36
C ALA A 140 11.67 5.99 -7.99
N GLU A 141 11.62 7.26 -7.60
CA GLU A 141 10.79 8.24 -8.30
C GLU A 141 11.21 8.34 -9.79
N PRO A 142 10.25 8.40 -10.73
CA PRO A 142 10.56 8.56 -12.16
C PRO A 142 11.24 9.90 -12.45
N SER A 143 12.11 9.92 -13.47
CA SER A 143 12.67 11.19 -13.96
C SER A 143 11.60 12.07 -14.59
N VAL A 144 11.85 13.38 -14.75
CA VAL A 144 10.92 14.30 -15.43
C VAL A 144 10.57 13.80 -16.84
N ALA A 145 11.53 13.22 -17.56
CA ALA A 145 11.31 12.67 -18.90
C ALA A 145 10.42 11.42 -18.89
N ASP A 146 10.61 10.53 -17.91
CA ASP A 146 9.77 9.35 -17.74
C ASP A 146 8.35 9.73 -17.32
N THR A 147 8.21 10.70 -16.41
CA THR A 147 6.92 11.25 -15.98
C THR A 147 6.14 11.84 -17.14
N ILE A 148 6.78 12.56 -18.06
CA ILE A 148 6.13 13.06 -19.29
C ILE A 148 5.61 11.89 -20.14
N SER A 149 6.39 10.82 -20.27
CA SER A 149 6.00 9.63 -21.04
C SER A 149 4.81 8.90 -20.42
N ILE A 150 4.79 8.79 -19.08
CA ILE A 150 3.67 8.23 -18.31
C ILE A 150 2.41 9.10 -18.48
N LEU A 151 2.53 10.42 -18.33
CA LEU A 151 1.42 11.36 -18.47
C LEU A 151 0.81 11.34 -19.87
N ARG A 152 1.64 11.16 -20.92
CA ARG A 152 1.16 10.99 -22.29
C ARG A 152 0.31 9.72 -22.46
N GLY A 153 0.70 8.61 -21.82
CA GLY A 153 -0.09 7.38 -21.81
C GLY A 153 -1.41 7.51 -21.04
N LEU A 154 -1.42 8.29 -19.96
CA LEU A 154 -2.62 8.53 -19.15
C LEU A 154 -3.55 9.61 -19.73
N LYS A 155 -3.06 10.41 -20.68
CA LYS A 155 -3.75 11.56 -21.26
C LYS A 155 -5.19 11.23 -21.67
N GLU A 156 -5.38 10.18 -22.47
CA GLU A 156 -6.69 9.81 -23.02
C GLU A 156 -7.71 9.53 -21.90
N ARG A 157 -7.28 8.87 -20.83
CA ARG A 157 -8.13 8.57 -19.66
C ARG A 157 -8.57 9.84 -18.93
N TYR A 158 -7.67 10.81 -18.76
CA TYR A 158 -7.98 12.09 -18.11
C TYR A 158 -8.85 13.00 -18.99
N GLU A 159 -8.59 13.03 -20.31
CA GLU A 159 -9.42 13.76 -21.26
C GLU A 159 -10.86 13.23 -21.25
N GLY A 160 -11.03 11.91 -21.26
CA GLY A 160 -12.34 11.27 -21.17
C GLY A 160 -13.06 11.54 -19.84
N HIS A 161 -12.35 11.52 -18.71
CA HIS A 161 -12.95 11.77 -17.40
C HIS A 161 -13.37 13.24 -17.20
N HIS A 162 -12.59 14.19 -17.70
CA HIS A 162 -12.84 15.62 -17.48
C HIS A 162 -13.54 16.32 -18.65
N GLY A 163 -13.68 15.68 -19.81
CA GLY A 163 -14.27 16.28 -21.00
C GLY A 163 -13.45 17.43 -21.58
N VAL A 164 -12.13 17.42 -21.37
CA VAL A 164 -11.21 18.48 -21.82
C VAL A 164 -10.19 17.92 -22.80
N ARG A 165 -9.57 18.79 -23.61
CA ARG A 165 -8.39 18.44 -24.42
C ARG A 165 -7.13 18.95 -23.75
N ILE A 166 -6.20 18.06 -23.46
CA ILE A 166 -4.91 18.35 -22.83
C ILE A 166 -3.86 18.49 -23.94
N GLN A 167 -3.24 19.66 -24.02
CA GLN A 167 -2.17 19.91 -24.99
C GLN A 167 -0.87 19.27 -24.52
N ASP A 168 -0.05 18.75 -25.44
CA ASP A 168 1.22 18.08 -25.08
C ASP A 168 2.18 19.01 -24.30
N ARG A 169 2.25 20.29 -24.72
CA ARG A 169 3.01 21.31 -23.98
C ARG A 169 2.58 21.46 -22.52
N ALA A 170 1.30 21.25 -22.22
CA ALA A 170 0.79 21.39 -20.86
C ALA A 170 1.30 20.25 -19.97
N LEU A 171 1.46 19.04 -20.50
CA LEU A 171 2.02 17.90 -19.77
C LEU A 171 3.51 18.14 -19.43
N VAL A 172 4.27 18.64 -20.39
CA VAL A 172 5.70 18.96 -20.21
C VAL A 172 5.88 20.03 -19.13
N VAL A 173 5.13 21.13 -19.25
CA VAL A 173 5.19 22.24 -18.28
C VAL A 173 4.71 21.78 -16.90
N ALA A 174 3.66 20.98 -16.82
CA ALA A 174 3.17 20.45 -15.55
C ALA A 174 4.25 19.60 -14.85
N ALA A 175 4.90 18.68 -15.55
CA ALA A 175 5.96 17.85 -14.97
C ALA A 175 7.16 18.69 -14.49
N GLN A 176 7.59 19.67 -15.28
CA GLN A 176 8.71 20.55 -14.93
C GLN A 176 8.40 21.46 -13.74
N LEU A 177 7.21 22.06 -13.70
CA LEU A 177 6.81 22.93 -12.59
C LEU A 177 6.61 22.14 -11.30
N SER A 178 6.00 20.95 -11.36
CA SER A 178 5.84 20.09 -10.17
C SER A 178 7.20 19.72 -9.58
N SER A 179 8.14 19.24 -10.41
CA SER A 179 9.49 18.88 -9.96
C SER A 179 10.29 20.07 -9.40
N ARG A 180 9.97 21.29 -9.82
CA ARG A 180 10.68 22.49 -9.39
C ARG A 180 10.12 23.11 -8.10
N TYR A 181 8.82 22.99 -7.87
CA TYR A 181 8.13 23.77 -6.84
C TYR A 181 7.40 22.95 -5.76
N ILE A 182 7.19 21.65 -5.98
CA ILE A 182 6.39 20.80 -5.08
C ILE A 182 7.25 19.73 -4.36
N THR A 183 8.45 19.43 -4.88
CA THR A 183 9.42 18.51 -4.26
C THR A 183 10.03 19.10 -3.00
#